data_AF-A0A2V7PR07-F1
#
_entry.id   AF-A0A2V7PR07-F1
#
_cell.length_a   1.000
_cell.length_b   1.000
_cell.length_c   1.000
_cell.angle_alpha   90.00
_cell.angle_beta   90.00
_cell.angle_gamma   90.00
#
_symmetry.space_group_name_H-M   'P 1'
#
loop_
_entity.id
_entity.type
_entity.pdbx_description
1 polymer ?
#
loop_
_entity_poly.entity_id
_entity_poly.type
_entity_poly.pdbx_seq_one_letter_code
_entity_poly.pdbx_strand_id
1 'polypeptide(L)'
;MIVPSIDIMGGRAVQLRRGKEFVLDGGDPIARLEEFSIAGEVAVVDLDAALGRGSNAALIQDLVRRAPCRVGGGIRDLDSARRWLDAGAVQVMIGTAATPEFCGALPRDRVIAAVDAERG
;
A
#
# COMPACT_ATOMS: atom_id res chain seq x y z
N MET A 1 6.84 -7.72 15.52
CA MET A 1 6.94 -6.58 14.59
C MET A 1 5.56 -5.96 14.47
N ILE A 2 5.46 -4.64 14.55
CA ILE A 2 4.21 -3.90 14.33
C ILE A 2 4.40 -3.15 13.01
N VAL A 3 3.43 -3.22 12.12
CA VAL A 3 3.41 -2.47 10.84
C VAL A 3 2.09 -1.70 10.80
N PRO A 4 2.07 -0.42 11.20
CA PRO A 4 0.89 0.41 11.05
C PRO A 4 0.53 0.60 9.57
N SER A 5 -0.76 0.79 9.28
CA SER A 5 -1.26 0.93 7.91
C SER A 5 -2.00 2.25 7.70
N ILE A 6 -1.81 2.84 6.52
CA ILE A 6 -2.51 4.03 6.05
C ILE A 6 -3.19 3.66 4.72
N ASP A 7 -4.50 3.60 4.74
CA ASP A 7 -5.30 3.48 3.52
C ASP A 7 -5.56 4.88 2.96
N ILE A 8 -5.30 5.07 1.66
CA ILE A 8 -5.42 6.37 1.00
C ILE A 8 -6.53 6.33 -0.05
N MET A 9 -7.44 7.30 0.03
CA MET A 9 -8.56 7.50 -0.86
C MET A 9 -8.78 8.99 -1.09
N GLY A 10 -8.81 9.43 -2.34
CA GLY A 10 -8.98 10.84 -2.69
C GLY A 10 -7.92 11.75 -2.07
N GLY A 11 -6.67 11.28 -1.96
CA GLY A 11 -5.57 12.01 -1.33
C GLY A 11 -5.64 12.12 0.19
N ARG A 12 -6.58 11.42 0.85
CA ARG A 12 -6.74 11.44 2.31
C ARG A 12 -6.55 10.07 2.94
N ALA A 13 -6.08 10.05 4.18
CA ALA A 13 -6.06 8.84 4.97
C ALA A 13 -7.50 8.51 5.35
N VAL A 14 -7.91 7.26 5.22
CA VAL A 14 -9.28 6.83 5.50
C VAL A 14 -9.30 5.51 6.25
N GLN A 15 -10.44 5.18 6.85
CA GLN A 15 -10.71 3.83 7.32
C GLN A 15 -11.99 3.32 6.67
N LEU A 16 -11.90 2.13 6.07
CA LEU A 16 -13.06 1.42 5.56
C LEU A 16 -13.40 0.21 6.43
N ARG A 17 -14.68 0.01 6.75
CA ARG A 17 -15.17 -1.24 7.33
C ARG A 17 -15.23 -2.28 6.20
N ARG A 18 -14.50 -3.37 6.38
CA ARG A 18 -14.40 -4.49 5.41
C ARG A 18 -14.07 -4.02 3.99
N GLY A 19 -13.24 -2.99 3.86
CA GLY A 19 -12.80 -2.44 2.57
C GLY A 19 -13.90 -1.79 1.72
N LYS A 20 -15.10 -1.54 2.26
CA LYS A 20 -16.26 -1.08 1.47
C LYS A 20 -16.93 0.15 2.05
N GLU A 21 -17.23 0.14 3.34
CA GLU A 21 -18.02 1.20 3.97
C GLU A 21 -17.09 2.22 4.64
N PHE A 22 -17.20 3.49 4.25
CA PHE A 22 -16.42 4.56 4.86
C PHE A 22 -16.79 4.73 6.33
N VAL A 23 -15.79 4.66 7.22
CA VAL A 23 -15.97 4.78 8.66
C VAL A 23 -15.47 6.12 9.17
N LEU A 24 -14.28 6.52 8.72
CA LEU A 24 -13.52 7.61 9.31
C LEU A 24 -12.63 8.28 8.27
N ASP A 25 -12.58 9.61 8.33
CA ASP A 25 -11.52 10.41 7.73
C ASP A 25 -10.32 10.44 8.69
N GLY A 26 -9.23 9.81 8.27
CA GLY A 26 -7.99 9.66 9.03
C GLY A 26 -7.06 10.88 8.96
N GLY A 27 -7.37 11.90 8.17
CA GLY A 27 -6.56 13.11 8.08
C GLY A 27 -5.64 13.17 6.86
N ASP A 28 -4.59 13.98 7.01
CA ASP A 28 -3.47 14.07 6.07
C ASP A 28 -2.58 12.81 6.19
N PRO A 29 -2.37 12.06 5.09
CA PRO A 29 -1.47 10.91 5.08
C PRO A 29 -0.04 11.21 5.51
N ILE A 30 0.47 12.43 5.27
CA ILE A 30 1.84 12.80 5.69
C ILE A 30 1.92 12.87 7.21
N ALA A 31 0.98 13.57 7.86
CA ALA A 31 0.91 13.64 9.32
C ALA A 31 0.76 12.24 9.95
N ARG A 32 -0.08 11.38 9.36
CA ARG A 32 -0.21 9.97 9.80
C ARG A 32 1.07 9.18 9.65
N LEU A 33 1.81 9.38 8.56
CA LEU A 33 3.10 8.71 8.34
C LEU A 33 4.11 9.12 9.42
N GLU A 34 4.20 10.41 9.75
CA GLU A 34 5.10 10.91 10.79
C GLU A 34 4.78 10.29 12.16
N GLU A 35 3.50 10.18 12.50
CA GLU A 35 3.06 9.51 13.73
C GLU A 35 3.39 8.01 13.75
N PHE A 36 3.15 7.32 12.64
CA PHE A 36 3.23 5.86 12.56
C PHE A 36 4.65 5.34 12.33
N SER A 37 5.50 6.11 11.65
CA SER A 37 6.88 5.71 11.32
C SER A 37 7.78 5.55 12.55
N ILE A 38 7.37 6.07 13.71
CA ILE A 38 8.03 5.82 15.01
C ILE A 38 8.03 4.31 15.33
N ALA A 39 7.04 3.56 14.86
CA ALA A 39 6.96 2.11 15.03
C ALA A 39 7.78 1.31 13.99
N GLY A 40 8.42 1.98 13.02
CA GLY A 40 9.19 1.36 11.95
C GLY A 40 8.51 1.52 10.58
N GLU A 41 8.41 0.41 9.85
CA GLU A 41 7.83 0.40 8.50
C GLU A 41 6.33 0.66 8.52
N VAL A 42 5.85 1.44 7.55
CA VAL A 42 4.42 1.75 7.40
C VAL A 42 3.87 1.13 6.13
N ALA A 43 2.75 0.41 6.23
CA ALA A 43 2.01 -0.05 5.07
C ALA A 43 1.15 1.09 4.51
N VAL A 44 1.30 1.39 3.22
CA VAL A 44 0.54 2.43 2.52
C VAL A 44 -0.23 1.78 1.38
N VAL A 45 -1.55 1.93 1.38
CA VAL A 45 -2.44 1.27 0.41
C VAL A 45 -3.20 2.32 -0.42
N ASP A 46 -2.98 2.31 -1.74
CA ASP A 46 -3.76 3.12 -2.69
C ASP A 46 -5.11 2.46 -2.96
N LEU A 47 -6.16 2.89 -2.25
CA LEU A 47 -7.51 2.36 -2.46
C LEU A 47 -8.10 2.82 -3.80
N ASP A 48 -7.71 3.97 -4.32
CA ASP A 48 -8.22 4.45 -5.62
C ASP A 48 -7.66 3.61 -6.77
N ALA A 49 -6.38 3.26 -6.71
CA ALA A 49 -5.77 2.35 -7.68
C ALA A 49 -6.30 0.92 -7.50
N ALA A 50 -6.49 0.44 -6.25
CA ALA A 50 -7.07 -0.87 -5.99
C ALA A 50 -8.48 -1.01 -6.59
N LEU A 51 -9.32 0.01 -6.40
CA LEU A 51 -10.69 0.07 -6.92
C LEU A 51 -10.78 0.50 -8.40
N GLY A 52 -9.65 0.86 -9.04
CA GLY A 52 -9.60 1.22 -10.46
C GLY A 52 -10.27 2.55 -10.80
N ARG A 53 -10.36 3.49 -9.85
CA ARG A 53 -11.05 4.78 -10.01
C ARG A 53 -10.12 6.00 -10.02
N GLY A 54 -8.81 5.77 -9.98
CA GLY A 54 -7.80 6.82 -9.94
C GLY A 54 -6.48 6.29 -9.42
N SER A 55 -5.62 7.19 -8.96
CA SER A 55 -4.39 6.84 -8.26
C SER A 55 -3.92 7.99 -7.39
N ASN A 56 -3.30 7.65 -6.27
CA ASN A 56 -2.62 8.55 -5.35
C ASN A 56 -1.08 8.50 -5.54
N ALA A 57 -0.61 8.12 -6.73
CA ALA A 57 0.79 7.79 -6.96
C ALA A 57 1.77 8.90 -6.54
N ALA A 58 1.50 10.16 -6.89
CA ALA A 58 2.37 11.29 -6.55
C ALA A 58 2.48 11.50 -5.03
N LEU A 59 1.38 11.33 -4.31
CA LEU A 59 1.35 11.41 -2.85
C LEU A 59 2.13 10.25 -2.22
N ILE A 60 1.88 9.02 -2.67
CA ILE A 60 2.58 7.84 -2.14
C ILE A 60 4.08 7.91 -2.42
N GLN A 61 4.50 8.42 -3.58
CA GLN A 61 5.91 8.69 -3.86
C GLN A 61 6.52 9.67 -2.85
N ASP A 62 5.76 10.65 -2.35
CA ASP A 62 6.23 11.54 -1.30
C ASP A 62 6.35 10.83 0.05
N LEU A 63 5.38 9.98 0.39
CA LEU A 63 5.43 9.18 1.63
C LEU A 63 6.63 8.23 1.65
N VAL A 64 6.88 7.53 0.54
CA VAL A 64 8.00 6.57 0.40
C VAL A 64 9.36 7.26 0.54
N ARG A 65 9.49 8.52 0.14
CA ARG A 65 10.74 9.30 0.34
C ARG A 65 10.96 9.74 1.79
N ARG A 66 9.91 9.81 2.60
CA ARG A 66 9.96 10.32 3.98
C ARG A 66 10.21 9.22 5.00
N ALA A 67 9.67 8.02 4.78
CA ALA A 67 9.82 6.91 5.72
C ALA A 67 9.83 5.55 4.99
N PRO A 68 10.37 4.49 5.63
CA PRO A 68 10.30 3.12 5.11
C PRO A 68 8.85 2.67 4.93
N CYS A 69 8.41 2.55 3.67
CA CYS A 69 7.03 2.21 3.34
C CYS A 69 6.94 0.87 2.60
N ARG A 70 5.94 0.06 2.95
CA ARG A 70 5.44 -1.04 2.11
C ARG A 70 4.27 -0.52 1.31
N VAL A 71 4.30 -0.65 -0.02
CA VAL A 71 3.27 -0.06 -0.89
C VAL A 71 2.35 -1.14 -1.45
N GLY A 72 1.05 -0.95 -1.32
CA GLY A 72 0.02 -1.80 -1.91
C GLY A 72 -1.06 -0.98 -2.61
N GLY A 73 -1.99 -1.68 -3.25
CA GLY A 73 -3.11 -1.07 -3.96
C GLY A 73 -2.85 -0.95 -5.46
N GLY A 74 -3.66 -1.64 -6.27
CA GLY A 74 -3.65 -1.51 -7.72
C GLY A 74 -2.43 -2.08 -8.46
N ILE A 75 -1.53 -2.80 -7.80
CA ILE A 75 -0.35 -3.43 -8.43
C ILE A 75 -0.79 -4.69 -9.19
N ARG A 76 -0.86 -4.60 -10.52
CA ARG A 76 -1.40 -5.65 -11.41
C ARG A 76 -0.38 -6.24 -12.39
N ASP A 77 0.80 -5.65 -12.50
CA ASP A 77 1.87 -6.07 -13.40
C ASP A 77 3.26 -5.78 -12.83
N LEU A 78 4.28 -6.40 -13.42
CA LEU A 78 5.68 -6.28 -13.01
C LEU A 78 6.21 -4.85 -13.12
N ASP A 79 5.77 -4.10 -14.12
CA ASP A 79 6.22 -2.72 -14.33
C ASP A 79 5.71 -1.80 -13.22
N SER A 80 4.47 -1.98 -12.77
CA SER A 80 3.90 -1.29 -11.61
C SER A 80 4.63 -1.65 -10.32
N ALA A 81 4.94 -2.93 -10.12
CA ALA A 81 5.70 -3.38 -8.95
C ALA A 81 7.11 -2.77 -8.93
N ARG A 82 7.83 -2.86 -10.06
CA ARG A 82 9.18 -2.28 -10.19
C ARG A 82 9.19 -0.79 -9.98
N ARG A 83 8.23 -0.05 -10.56
CA ARG A 83 8.10 1.40 -10.34
C ARG A 83 8.03 1.77 -8.86
N TRP A 84 7.33 0.99 -8.04
CA TRP A 84 7.26 1.26 -6.59
C TRP A 84 8.57 0.93 -5.87
N LEU A 85 9.19 -0.19 -6.22
CA LEU A 85 10.49 -0.57 -5.65
C LEU A 85 11.58 0.46 -6.00
N ASP A 86 11.60 0.94 -7.25
CA ASP A 86 12.51 1.97 -7.75
C ASP A 86 12.23 3.35 -7.11
N ALA A 87 10.97 3.64 -6.80
CA ALA A 87 10.59 4.84 -6.06
C ALA A 87 11.00 4.82 -4.58
N GLY A 88 11.50 3.68 -4.08
CA GLY A 88 12.02 3.53 -2.72
C GLY A 88 11.16 2.68 -1.78
N ALA A 89 10.10 2.03 -2.26
CA ALA A 89 9.26 1.18 -1.42
C ALA A 89 10.09 0.00 -0.90
N VAL A 90 10.06 -0.24 0.41
CA VAL A 90 10.77 -1.35 1.05
C VAL A 90 10.23 -2.67 0.53
N GLN A 91 8.91 -2.81 0.40
CA GLN A 91 8.28 -3.96 -0.22
C GLN A 91 7.04 -3.52 -1.00
N VAL A 92 6.63 -4.33 -1.97
CA VAL A 92 5.33 -4.21 -2.64
C VAL A 92 4.38 -5.29 -2.15
N MET A 93 3.13 -4.91 -1.90
CA MET A 93 2.04 -5.79 -1.46
C MET A 93 1.11 -6.06 -2.65
N ILE A 94 1.04 -7.31 -3.07
CA ILE A 94 0.24 -7.75 -4.21
C ILE A 94 -0.95 -8.55 -3.69
N GLY A 95 -2.16 -8.08 -3.98
CA GLY A 95 -3.41 -8.76 -3.63
C GLY A 95 -3.92 -9.62 -4.78
N THR A 96 -4.97 -9.17 -5.45
CA THR A 96 -5.68 -9.93 -6.51
C THR A 96 -4.80 -10.50 -7.62
N ALA A 97 -3.66 -9.87 -7.93
CA ALA A 97 -2.74 -10.33 -8.98
C ALA A 97 -1.64 -11.29 -8.49
N ALA A 98 -1.65 -11.69 -7.21
CA ALA A 98 -0.56 -12.47 -6.59
C ALA A 98 -0.54 -13.95 -7.03
N THR A 99 -0.14 -14.21 -8.28
CA THR A 99 0.16 -15.57 -8.74
C THR A 99 1.60 -15.97 -8.39
N PRO A 100 1.92 -17.27 -8.28
CA PRO A 100 3.29 -17.73 -8.08
C PRO A 100 4.28 -17.21 -9.13
N GLU A 101 3.86 -17.10 -10.39
CA GLU A 101 4.67 -16.60 -11.49
C GLU A 101 4.98 -15.11 -11.33
N PHE A 102 3.97 -14.30 -11.02
CA PHE A 102 4.17 -12.86 -10.79
C PHE A 102 5.05 -12.65 -9.56
N CYS A 103 4.67 -13.19 -8.40
CA CYS A 103 5.45 -13.03 -7.17
C CYS A 103 6.88 -13.57 -7.32
N GLY A 104 7.06 -14.68 -8.06
CA GLY A 104 8.36 -15.29 -8.30
C GLY A 104 9.30 -14.49 -9.21
N ALA A 105 8.77 -13.53 -9.99
CA ALA A 105 9.54 -12.64 -10.84
C ALA A 105 10.05 -11.37 -10.12
N LEU A 106 9.75 -11.22 -8.81
CA LEU A 106 10.22 -10.14 -7.95
C LEU A 106 11.24 -10.64 -6.92
N PRO A 107 12.11 -9.77 -6.38
CA PRO A 107 13.01 -10.15 -5.29
C PRO A 107 12.21 -10.64 -4.07
N ARG A 108 12.55 -11.82 -3.56
CA ARG A 108 11.77 -12.52 -2.51
C ARG A 108 11.62 -11.70 -1.23
N ASP A 109 12.62 -10.89 -0.89
CA ASP A 109 12.67 -10.01 0.27
C ASP A 109 11.89 -8.70 0.06
N ARG A 110 11.45 -8.41 -1.18
CA ARG A 110 10.79 -7.15 -1.57
C ARG A 110 9.33 -7.32 -1.99
N VAL A 111 8.75 -8.53 -1.85
CA VAL A 111 7.37 -8.83 -2.24
C VAL A 111 6.58 -9.48 -1.11
N ILE A 112 5.33 -9.03 -0.92
CA ILE A 112 4.35 -9.63 -0.02
C ILE A 112 3.11 -10.00 -0.83
N ALA A 113 2.64 -11.25 -0.70
CA ALA A 113 1.32 -11.64 -1.16
C ALA A 113 0.28 -11.32 -0.08
N ALA A 114 -0.67 -10.45 -0.39
CA ALA A 114 -1.80 -10.12 0.49
C ALA A 114 -2.94 -11.11 0.21
N VAL A 115 -3.28 -11.92 1.22
CA VAL A 115 -4.31 -12.95 1.13
C VAL A 115 -5.47 -12.56 2.04
N ASP A 116 -6.57 -12.13 1.43
CA ASP A 116 -7.81 -11.84 2.13
C ASP A 116 -8.72 -13.08 2.16
N ALA A 117 -9.30 -13.38 3.32
CA ALA A 117 -10.25 -14.48 3.49
C ALA A 117 -11.56 -13.96 4.09
N GLU A 118 -12.69 -14.32 3.48
CA GLU A 118 -14.02 -13.87 3.93
C GLU A 118 -14.76 -14.89 4.82
N ARG A 119 -14.30 -16.15 4.85
CA ARG A 119 -14.93 -17.26 5.58
C ARG A 119 -13.89 -18.17 6.25
N GLY A 120 -13.07 -17.56 7.10
CA GLY A 120 -12.19 -18.28 8.03
C GLY A 120 -12.96 -18.80 9.23
#